data_AF-A0A948W5H7-F1
#
_entry.id   AF-A0A948W5H7-F1
#
_cell.length_a   1.000
_cell.length_b   1.000
_cell.length_c   1.000
_cell.angle_alpha   90.00
_cell.angle_beta   90.00
_cell.angle_gamma   90.00
#
_symmetry.space_group_name_H-M   'P 1'
#
loop_
_entity.id
_entity.type
_entity.pdbx_description
1 polymer ?
#
loop_
_entity_poly.entity_id
_entity_poly.type
_entity_poly.pdbx_seq_one_letter_code
_entity_poly.pdbx_strand_id
1 'polypeptide(L)'
;LAMGILTGKFTPETRLSETDFRRRWLDNPDEYRVFLDDLAKVEKLRSLAVGRTLAQLALQFVITHPAVTTAIPGAKTPRQLLDNLSAALLPPLTAAEREQINAIVPPGGGRKIWPA
;
A
#
# COMPACT_ATOMS: atom_id res chain seq x y z
N LEU A 1 -6.11 -0.11 0.63
CA LEU A 1 -4.70 -0.48 0.39
C LEU A 1 -4.34 -0.41 -1.12
N ALA A 2 -4.71 0.67 -1.82
CA ALA A 2 -4.40 0.90 -3.23
C ALA A 2 -4.51 -0.35 -4.13
N MET A 3 -5.70 -0.96 -4.15
CA MET A 3 -5.98 -2.17 -4.97
C MET A 3 -5.00 -3.35 -4.74
N GLY A 4 -4.35 -3.39 -3.57
CA GLY A 4 -3.48 -4.46 -3.12
C GLY A 4 -1.98 -4.19 -3.27
N ILE A 5 -1.55 -3.16 -3.99
CA ILE A 5 -0.11 -2.93 -4.27
C ILE A 5 0.71 -2.74 -2.99
N LEU A 6 0.15 -2.03 -2.00
CA LEU A 6 0.77 -1.79 -0.69
C LEU A 6 0.85 -3.02 0.21
N THR A 7 0.37 -4.19 -0.22
CA THR A 7 0.45 -5.42 0.57
C THR A 7 1.77 -6.17 0.37
N GLY A 8 2.61 -5.73 -0.57
CA GLY A 8 3.89 -6.38 -0.89
C GLY A 8 3.76 -7.70 -1.65
N LYS A 9 2.57 -8.03 -2.17
CA LYS A 9 2.28 -9.28 -2.89
C LYS A 9 2.63 -9.25 -4.38
N PHE A 10 2.86 -8.06 -4.93
CA PHE A 10 3.14 -7.86 -6.35
C PHE A 10 4.64 -7.80 -6.60
N THR A 11 5.06 -8.29 -7.76
CA THR A 11 6.42 -8.28 -8.31
C THR A 11 6.35 -7.97 -9.81
N PRO A 12 7.48 -7.65 -10.48
CA PRO A 12 7.50 -7.45 -11.93
C PRO A 12 7.00 -8.68 -12.73
N GLU A 13 7.11 -9.88 -12.16
CA GLU A 13 6.70 -11.16 -12.74
C GLU A 13 5.24 -11.51 -12.42
N THR A 14 4.52 -10.66 -11.69
CA THR A 14 3.12 -10.92 -11.35
C THR A 14 2.28 -11.16 -12.60
N ARG A 15 1.40 -12.15 -12.52
CA ARG A 15 0.38 -12.45 -13.52
C ARG A 15 -0.98 -12.39 -12.82
N LEU A 16 -1.94 -11.77 -13.49
CA LEU A 16 -3.30 -11.59 -12.99
C LEU A 16 -4.27 -12.38 -13.86
N SER A 17 -5.35 -12.87 -13.25
CA SER A 17 -6.37 -13.66 -13.94
C SER A 17 -7.10 -12.86 -15.00
N GLU A 18 -7.75 -13.55 -15.94
CA GLU A 18 -8.34 -12.86 -17.08
C GLU A 18 -9.43 -11.85 -16.71
N THR A 19 -10.15 -12.14 -15.65
CA THR A 19 -11.27 -11.32 -15.14
C THR A 19 -10.82 -10.19 -14.21
N ASP A 20 -9.52 -10.05 -13.93
CA ASP A 20 -9.02 -9.02 -13.03
C ASP A 20 -8.82 -7.70 -13.78
N PHE A 21 -9.57 -6.66 -13.40
CA PHE A 21 -9.47 -5.34 -14.03
C PHE A 21 -8.07 -4.71 -13.90
N ARG A 22 -7.28 -5.12 -12.89
CA ARG A 22 -5.90 -4.65 -12.69
C ARG A 22 -4.94 -5.21 -13.73
N ARG A 23 -5.34 -6.16 -14.58
CA ARG A 23 -4.55 -6.62 -15.74
C ARG A 23 -4.08 -5.47 -16.62
N ARG A 24 -4.89 -4.42 -16.73
CA ARG A 24 -4.54 -3.21 -17.49
C ARG A 24 -3.24 -2.56 -17.01
N TRP A 25 -2.88 -2.70 -15.73
CA TRP A 25 -1.57 -2.25 -15.22
C TRP A 25 -0.39 -3.01 -15.82
N LEU A 26 -0.59 -4.22 -16.33
CA LEU A 26 0.44 -5.07 -16.92
C LEU A 26 0.45 -4.98 -18.44
N ASP A 27 -0.74 -4.86 -19.04
CA ASP A 27 -0.92 -4.93 -20.49
C ASP A 27 -0.76 -3.57 -21.18
N ASN A 28 -1.06 -2.46 -20.50
CA ASN A 28 -0.86 -1.11 -21.02
C ASN A 28 0.56 -0.60 -20.69
N PRO A 29 1.39 -0.22 -21.68
CA PRO A 29 2.78 0.19 -21.43
C PRO A 29 2.95 1.37 -20.48
N ASP A 30 2.08 2.39 -20.56
CA ASP A 30 2.16 3.56 -19.69
C ASP A 30 1.79 3.20 -18.24
N GLU A 31 0.73 2.42 -18.06
CA GLU A 31 0.33 1.97 -16.72
C GLU A 31 1.34 0.98 -16.14
N TYR A 32 1.99 0.17 -16.98
CA TYR A 32 3.04 -0.76 -16.57
C TYR A 32 4.27 -0.03 -16.05
N ARG A 33 4.68 1.04 -16.71
CA ARG A 33 5.76 1.91 -16.19
C ARG A 33 5.41 2.45 -14.81
N VAL A 34 4.21 2.98 -14.62
CA VAL A 34 3.77 3.48 -13.31
C VAL A 34 3.63 2.33 -12.29
N PHE A 35 3.28 1.11 -12.72
CA PHE A 35 3.22 -0.06 -11.84
C PHE A 35 4.61 -0.42 -11.32
N LEU A 36 5.63 -0.46 -12.19
CA LEU A 36 7.02 -0.69 -11.80
C LEU A 36 7.55 0.40 -10.86
N ASP A 37 7.24 1.68 -11.15
CA ASP A 37 7.61 2.79 -10.27
C ASP A 37 7.00 2.65 -8.86
N ASP A 38 5.73 2.23 -8.79
CA ASP A 38 5.08 2.00 -7.50
C ASP A 38 5.63 0.76 -6.77
N LEU A 39 6.00 -0.31 -7.49
CA LEU A 39 6.72 -1.45 -6.88
C LEU A 39 8.06 -1.00 -6.28
N ALA A 40 8.82 -0.16 -6.98
CA ALA A 40 10.07 0.36 -6.47
C ALA A 40 9.89 1.19 -5.19
N LYS A 41 8.82 1.97 -5.08
CA LYS A 41 8.47 2.70 -3.84
C LYS A 41 8.07 1.74 -2.72
N VAL A 42 7.22 0.75 -3.01
CA VAL A 42 6.80 -0.27 -2.03
C VAL A 42 8.01 -1.04 -1.48
N GLU A 43 8.98 -1.35 -2.34
CA GLU A 43 10.20 -2.04 -1.91
C GLU A 43 11.04 -1.19 -0.97
N LYS A 44 11.19 0.12 -1.24
CA LYS A 44 11.85 1.05 -0.30
C LYS A 44 11.14 1.09 1.06
N LEU A 45 9.82 1.07 1.07
CA LEU A 45 9.00 1.06 2.29
C LEU A 45 9.14 -0.23 3.11
N ARG A 46 9.60 -1.34 2.51
CA ARG A 46 9.77 -2.63 3.22
C ARG A 46 10.71 -2.51 4.42
N SER A 47 11.74 -1.67 4.32
CA SER A 47 12.67 -1.38 5.41
C SER A 47 12.00 -0.78 6.66
N LEU A 48 10.84 -0.12 6.51
CA LEU A 48 10.06 0.48 7.58
C LEU A 48 8.99 -0.47 8.16
N ALA A 49 8.85 -1.67 7.57
CA ALA A 49 7.89 -2.67 8.00
C ALA A 49 8.50 -3.68 8.99
N VAL A 50 9.60 -3.36 9.68
CA VAL A 50 10.18 -4.28 10.67
C VAL A 50 9.19 -4.52 11.81
N GLY A 51 8.88 -5.78 12.09
CA GLY A 51 7.91 -6.17 13.12
C GLY A 51 6.42 -6.00 12.73
N ARG A 52 6.13 -5.69 11.46
CA ARG A 52 4.75 -5.57 10.93
C ARG A 52 4.69 -5.99 9.45
N THR A 53 3.49 -6.13 8.90
CA THR A 53 3.34 -6.32 7.45
C THR A 53 3.34 -4.96 6.72
N LEU A 54 3.64 -4.94 5.42
CA LEU A 54 3.48 -3.73 4.59
C LEU A 54 2.02 -3.23 4.60
N ALA A 55 1.06 -4.15 4.66
CA ALA A 55 -0.35 -3.81 4.79
C ALA A 55 -0.62 -3.09 6.14
N GLN A 56 -0.07 -3.59 7.24
CA GLN A 56 -0.17 -2.96 8.55
C GLN A 56 0.53 -1.60 8.59
N LEU A 57 1.72 -1.46 8.00
CA LEU A 57 2.40 -0.17 7.84
C LEU A 57 1.51 0.85 7.12
N ALA A 58 0.89 0.44 6.00
CA ALA A 58 0.00 1.29 5.23
C ALA A 58 -1.28 1.67 5.99
N LEU A 59 -1.85 0.74 6.78
CA LEU A 59 -3.00 1.05 7.63
C LEU A 59 -2.62 2.00 8.76
N GLN A 60 -1.48 1.77 9.42
CA GLN A 60 -0.94 2.67 10.44
C GLN A 60 -0.76 4.09 9.93
N PHE A 61 -0.21 4.25 8.71
CA PHE A 61 -0.09 5.56 8.08
C PHE A 61 -1.43 6.29 7.95
N VAL A 62 -2.49 5.57 7.59
CA VAL A 62 -3.85 6.13 7.43
C VAL A 62 -4.49 6.45 8.78
N ILE A 63 -4.57 5.48 9.70
CA ILE A 63 -5.35 5.62 10.95
C ILE A 63 -4.71 6.57 11.97
N THR A 64 -3.41 6.87 11.82
CA THR A 64 -2.71 7.80 12.71
C THR A 64 -2.71 9.24 12.17
N HIS A 65 -3.35 9.50 11.03
CA HIS A 65 -3.50 10.85 10.50
C HIS A 65 -4.61 11.60 11.28
N PRO A 66 -4.39 12.83 11.76
CA PRO A 66 -5.33 13.52 12.64
C PRO A 66 -6.71 13.78 12.00
N ALA A 67 -6.78 13.88 10.67
CA ALA A 67 -8.03 14.06 9.93
C ALA A 67 -8.80 12.74 9.66
N VAL A 68 -8.27 11.58 10.07
CA VAL A 68 -8.89 10.27 9.81
C VAL A 68 -9.50 9.72 11.09
N THR A 69 -10.82 9.53 11.09
CA THR A 69 -11.53 8.92 12.23
C THR A 69 -11.52 7.39 12.17
N THR A 70 -11.61 6.81 10.96
CA THR A 70 -11.68 5.35 10.77
C THR A 70 -11.16 4.94 9.40
N ALA A 71 -10.63 3.72 9.32
CA ALA A 71 -10.29 3.06 8.07
C ALA A 71 -11.13 1.77 7.93
N ILE A 72 -11.64 1.52 6.73
CA ILE A 72 -12.47 0.34 6.43
C ILE A 72 -11.71 -0.55 5.43
N PRO A 73 -10.72 -1.35 5.89
CA PRO A 73 -9.93 -2.18 4.99
C PRO A 73 -10.73 -3.40 4.54
N GLY A 74 -10.78 -3.65 3.23
CA GLY A 74 -11.39 -4.85 2.69
C GLY A 74 -10.61 -6.13 3.06
N ALA A 75 -11.34 -7.22 3.28
CA ALA A 75 -10.80 -8.56 3.52
C ALA A 75 -11.69 -9.62 2.84
N LYS A 76 -11.06 -10.60 2.19
CA LYS A 76 -11.75 -11.77 1.60
C LYS A 76 -11.67 -13.02 2.47
N THR A 77 -10.80 -13.00 3.49
CA THR A 77 -10.59 -14.15 4.38
C THR A 77 -10.45 -13.69 5.83
N PRO A 78 -10.77 -14.54 6.82
CA PRO A 78 -10.57 -14.22 8.25
C PRO A 78 -9.12 -13.84 8.57
N ARG A 79 -8.13 -14.48 7.93
CA ARG A 79 -6.72 -14.14 8.12
C ARG A 79 -6.40 -12.71 7.71
N GLN A 80 -6.96 -12.23 6.59
CA GLN A 80 -6.79 -10.85 6.15
C GLN A 80 -7.47 -9.86 7.10
N LEU A 81 -8.66 -10.22 7.60
CA LEU A 81 -9.37 -9.42 8.57
C LEU A 81 -8.54 -9.25 9.85
N LEU A 82 -8.03 -10.35 10.40
CA LEU A 82 -7.20 -10.34 11.61
C LEU A 82 -5.91 -9.54 11.40
N ASP A 83 -5.23 -9.70 10.26
CA ASP A 83 -4.01 -8.94 9.91
C ASP A 83 -4.28 -7.42 9.79
N ASN A 84 -5.44 -7.05 9.23
CA ASN A 84 -5.85 -5.65 9.16
C ASN A 84 -6.16 -5.08 10.54
N LEU A 85 -6.87 -5.84 11.40
CA LEU A 85 -7.25 -5.41 12.75
C LEU A 85 -6.02 -5.23 13.65
N SER A 86 -5.03 -6.12 13.56
CA SER A 86 -3.81 -6.00 14.36
C SER A 86 -3.01 -4.73 14.04
N ALA A 87 -3.20 -4.11 12.88
CA ALA A 87 -2.57 -2.82 12.57
C ALA A 87 -2.90 -1.74 13.61
N ALA A 88 -4.13 -1.72 14.13
CA ALA A 88 -4.60 -0.75 15.13
C ALA A 88 -3.99 -0.96 16.52
N LEU A 89 -3.41 -2.14 16.77
CA LEU A 89 -2.79 -2.50 18.05
C LEU A 89 -1.27 -2.27 18.06
N LEU A 90 -0.68 -1.94 16.91
CA LEU A 90 0.74 -1.64 16.81
C LEU A 90 1.04 -0.22 17.31
N PRO A 91 2.29 0.07 17.72
CA PRO A 91 2.72 1.43 18.00
C PRO A 91 2.49 2.36 16.79
N PRO A 92 2.04 3.61 17.01
CA PRO A 92 1.94 4.61 15.95
C PRO A 92 3.27 4.84 15.24
N LEU A 93 3.22 5.31 14.00
CA LEU A 93 4.42 5.75 13.28
C LEU A 93 5.10 6.89 14.00
N THR A 94 6.40 6.74 14.22
CA THR A 94 7.28 7.79 14.73
C THR A 94 7.42 8.92 13.71
N ALA A 95 7.85 10.11 14.17
CA ALA A 95 8.13 11.23 13.29
C ALA A 95 9.19 10.89 12.23
N ALA A 96 10.25 10.17 12.63
CA ALA A 96 11.31 9.73 11.73
C ALA A 96 10.80 8.79 10.63
N GLU A 97 9.96 7.81 10.97
CA GLU A 97 9.34 6.92 9.97
C GLU A 97 8.45 7.70 9.00
N ARG A 98 7.69 8.71 9.50
CA ARG A 98 6.87 9.57 8.63
C ARG A 98 7.72 10.40 7.67
N GLU A 99 8.82 10.97 8.14
CA GLU A 99 9.76 11.70 7.30
C GLU A 99 10.36 10.80 6.22
N GLN A 100 10.73 9.57 6.56
CA GLN A 100 11.21 8.59 5.59
C GLN A 100 10.14 8.22 4.56
N ILE A 101 8.88 8.03 4.98
CA ILE A 101 7.76 7.80 4.07
C ILE A 101 7.60 8.99 3.11
N ASN A 102 7.63 10.22 3.62
CA ASN A 102 7.51 11.44 2.80
C ASN A 102 8.68 11.60 1.82
N ALA A 103 9.88 11.17 2.19
CA ALA A 103 11.04 11.18 1.30
C ALA A 103 10.91 10.16 0.15
N ILE A 104 10.29 9.00 0.41
CA ILE A 104 10.03 7.97 -0.62
C ILE A 104 8.84 8.35 -1.49
N VAL A 105 7.77 8.86 -0.88
CA VAL A 105 6.52 9.25 -1.53
C VAL A 105 6.14 10.66 -1.07
N PRO A 106 6.58 11.70 -1.78
CA PRO A 106 6.26 13.08 -1.43
C PRO A 106 4.74 13.31 -1.37
N PRO A 107 4.24 14.10 -0.41
CA PRO A 107 2.85 14.50 -0.36
C PRO A 107 2.39 15.05 -1.72
N GLY A 108 1.24 14.56 -2.22
CA GLY A 108 0.72 14.92 -3.53
C GLY A 108 1.34 14.20 -4.74
N GLY A 109 2.40 13.40 -4.54
CA GLY A 109 3.10 12.65 -5.61
C GLY A 109 2.55 11.25 -5.91
N GLY A 110 1.43 10.87 -5.32
CA GLY A 110 0.83 9.53 -5.51
C GLY A 110 0.11 9.36 -6.84
N ARG A 111 0.03 8.11 -7.32
CA ARG A 111 -0.80 7.73 -8.48
C ARG A 111 -2.25 8.18 -8.24
N LYS A 112 -2.82 8.91 -9.20
CA LYS A 112 -4.27 9.16 -9.21
C LYS A 112 -4.97 7.83 -9.51
N ILE A 113 -5.49 7.20 -8.46
CA ILE A 113 -6.17 5.89 -8.52
C ILE A 113 -7.68 6.01 -8.80
N TRP A 114 -8.19 7.24 -8.95
CA TRP A 114 -9.58 7.53 -9.27
C TRP A 114 -9.65 8.66 -10.31
N PRO A 115 -10.56 8.61 -11.30
CA PRO A 115 -10.83 9.77 -12.15
C PRO A 115 -11.44 10.87 -11.26
N ALA A 116 -10.64 11.89 -10.96
CA ALA A 116 -11.16 13.15 -10.48
C ALA A 116 -11.70 13.96 -11.65
#